data_AF-A0A3G2GCV5-F1
#
_entry.id   AF-A0A3G2GCV5-F1
#
_cell.length_a   1.000
_cell.length_b   1.000
_cell.length_c   1.000
_cell.angle_alpha   90.00
_cell.angle_beta   90.00
_cell.angle_gamma   90.00
#
_symmetry.space_group_name_H-M   'P 1'
#
loop_
_entity.id
_entity.type
_entity.pdbx_description
1 polymer ?
#
loop_
_entity_poly.entity_id
_entity_poly.type
_entity_poly.pdbx_seq_one_letter_code
_entity_poly.pdbx_strand_id
1 'polypeptide(L)'
;MVFMTTANLKAQNKSFANDVKTIDALMKASYEVVSGEKGAKRQWERDNYLHHQKAVYSYFDREKQEQVSMTLQEFHKKTDEMVFKTAFYENEVNREVRVFGNIAHVWSTYETRLEKNGKVERRGINSIQLIFENNRWYIISWTFCGETDKNIIPKTFDKN
;
A
#
# COMPACT_ATOMS: atom_id res chain seq x y z
N MET A 1 44.58 9.54 30.55
CA MET A 1 44.22 9.01 29.22
C MET A 1 42.71 8.97 29.15
N VAL A 2 42.08 9.97 28.53
CA VAL A 2 40.61 10.11 28.48
C VAL A 2 40.17 9.63 27.10
N PHE A 3 39.50 8.47 27.06
CA PHE A 3 38.84 8.02 25.85
C PHE A 3 37.50 8.76 25.73
N MET A 4 37.45 9.77 24.86
CA MET A 4 36.18 10.27 24.33
C MET A 4 35.62 9.20 23.41
N THR A 5 34.60 8.49 23.86
CA THR A 5 33.73 7.71 22.98
C THR A 5 32.87 8.68 22.18
N THR A 6 33.21 8.84 20.91
CA THR A 6 32.34 9.51 19.94
C THR A 6 31.02 8.73 19.85
N ALA A 7 29.96 9.30 20.43
CA ALA A 7 28.61 8.84 20.18
C ALA A 7 28.30 9.06 18.70
N ASN A 8 28.26 7.98 17.93
CA ASN A 8 27.71 7.97 16.59
C ASN A 8 26.19 8.20 16.71
N LEU A 9 25.80 9.47 16.73
CA LEU A 9 24.44 9.90 16.41
C LEU A 9 24.20 9.53 14.95
N LYS A 10 23.73 8.29 14.70
CA LYS A 10 22.99 8.00 13.48
C LYS A 10 21.75 8.90 13.56
N ALA A 11 21.81 10.03 12.86
CA ALA A 11 20.64 10.81 12.51
C ALA A 11 19.67 9.86 11.82
N GLN A 12 18.70 9.33 12.57
CA GLN A 12 17.62 8.55 12.04
C GLN A 12 16.80 9.54 11.20
N ASN A 13 17.01 9.44 9.88
CA ASN A 13 16.51 10.35 8.86
C ASN A 13 15.04 10.73 9.11
N LYS A 14 14.69 11.98 8.82
CA LYS A 14 13.32 12.45 8.55
C LYS A 14 12.72 11.76 7.30
N SER A 15 12.73 10.43 7.27
CA SER A 15 12.89 9.61 6.07
C SER A 15 11.65 9.57 5.15
N PHE A 16 10.45 9.52 5.73
CA PHE A 16 9.20 9.28 4.96
C PHE A 16 8.31 10.53 4.85
N ALA A 17 8.76 11.67 5.39
CA ALA A 17 7.94 12.89 5.46
C ALA A 17 7.48 13.38 4.08
N ASN A 18 8.24 13.12 3.02
CA ASN A 18 7.85 13.50 1.66
C ASN A 18 6.76 12.59 1.07
N ASP A 19 6.69 11.33 1.50
CA ASP A 19 5.68 10.38 1.02
C ASP A 19 4.26 10.85 1.38
N VAL A 20 4.10 11.65 2.43
CA VAL A 20 2.77 11.92 3.02
C VAL A 20 2.29 13.35 2.76
N LYS A 21 3.07 14.14 2.02
CA LYS A 21 2.74 15.54 1.69
C LYS A 21 1.67 15.67 0.62
N THR A 22 1.60 14.70 -0.29
CA THR A 22 0.64 14.70 -1.41
C THR A 22 0.03 13.31 -1.55
N ILE A 23 -1.20 13.25 -2.07
CA ILE A 23 -1.86 11.97 -2.35
C ILE A 23 -1.02 11.15 -3.34
N ASP A 24 -0.39 11.80 -4.33
CA ASP A 24 0.45 11.11 -5.31
C ASP A 24 1.68 10.47 -4.71
N ALA A 25 2.40 11.18 -3.84
CA ALA A 25 3.54 10.62 -3.13
C ALA A 25 3.10 9.47 -2.20
N LEU A 26 1.94 9.60 -1.55
CA LEU A 26 1.44 8.62 -0.59
C LEU A 26 1.10 7.31 -1.28
N MET A 27 0.39 7.41 -2.39
CA MET A 27 0.01 6.26 -3.20
C MET A 27 1.22 5.61 -3.87
N LYS A 28 2.17 6.40 -4.39
CA LYS A 28 3.42 5.83 -4.93
C LYS A 28 4.17 5.04 -3.85
N ALA A 29 4.30 5.62 -2.65
CA ALA A 29 4.96 4.98 -1.54
C ALA A 29 4.27 3.69 -1.09
N SER A 30 2.93 3.64 -1.05
CA SER A 30 2.19 2.44 -0.64
C SER A 30 2.40 1.27 -1.62
N TYR A 31 2.37 1.51 -2.94
CA TYR A 31 2.68 0.47 -3.94
C TYR A 31 4.14 0.00 -3.87
N GLU A 32 5.10 0.90 -3.61
CA GLU A 32 6.51 0.55 -3.41
C GLU A 32 6.73 -0.32 -2.17
N VAL A 33 5.98 -0.09 -1.10
CA VAL A 33 6.11 -0.81 0.17
C VAL A 33 5.75 -2.28 0.03
N VAL A 34 4.66 -2.60 -0.69
CA VAL A 34 4.17 -3.98 -0.85
C VAL A 34 4.92 -4.75 -1.94
N SER A 35 5.61 -4.03 -2.82
CA SER A 35 6.36 -4.59 -3.94
C SER A 35 7.79 -4.98 -3.59
N GLY A 36 8.29 -6.06 -4.18
CA GLY A 36 9.69 -6.45 -4.08
C GLY A 36 9.95 -7.92 -4.40
N GLU A 37 11.24 -8.25 -4.47
CA GLU A 37 11.73 -9.57 -4.78
C GLU A 37 11.27 -10.63 -3.76
N LYS A 38 11.34 -11.90 -4.17
CA LYS A 38 11.08 -13.05 -3.31
C LYS A 38 12.00 -13.02 -2.09
N GLY A 39 11.41 -13.17 -0.89
CA GLY A 39 12.16 -13.20 0.37
C GLY A 39 12.74 -11.85 0.81
N ALA A 40 12.53 -10.77 0.04
CA ALA A 40 12.90 -9.43 0.47
C ALA A 40 11.93 -8.93 1.55
N LYS A 41 12.48 -8.48 2.68
CA LYS A 41 11.70 -7.81 3.73
C LYS A 41 11.04 -6.57 3.16
N ARG A 42 9.76 -6.42 3.44
CA ARG A 42 8.98 -5.25 3.05
C ARG A 42 9.22 -4.10 4.02
N GLN A 43 8.92 -2.88 3.56
CA GLN A 43 9.23 -1.66 4.29
C GLN A 43 8.12 -1.31 5.30
N TRP A 44 7.84 -2.20 6.26
CA TRP A 44 6.73 -2.02 7.21
C TRP A 44 6.85 -0.78 8.09
N GLU A 45 8.05 -0.32 8.41
CA GLU A 45 8.23 0.97 9.10
C GLU A 45 7.72 2.15 8.26
N ARG A 46 8.00 2.14 6.94
CA ARG A 46 7.46 3.12 6.00
C ARG A 46 5.95 2.99 5.94
N ASP A 47 5.42 1.78 5.83
CA ASP A 47 3.97 1.56 5.72
C ASP A 47 3.18 2.04 6.95
N ASN A 48 3.70 1.74 8.14
CA ASN A 48 3.15 2.27 9.39
C ASN A 48 3.18 3.80 9.41
N TYR A 49 4.16 4.43 8.76
CA TYR A 49 4.19 5.88 8.63
C TYR A 49 3.17 6.42 7.61
N LEU A 50 2.82 5.68 6.56
CA LEU A 50 1.81 6.08 5.56
C LEU A 50 0.38 5.99 6.08
N HIS A 51 0.13 5.06 7.00
CA HIS A 51 -1.20 4.74 7.51
C HIS A 51 -1.51 5.43 8.84
N HIS A 52 -2.80 5.69 9.07
CA HIS A 52 -3.30 6.07 10.38
C HIS A 52 -3.30 4.84 11.32
N GLN A 53 -3.13 5.04 12.63
CA GLN A 53 -3.09 3.93 13.60
C GLN A 53 -4.38 3.09 13.64
N LYS A 54 -5.50 3.68 13.20
CA LYS A 54 -6.82 3.02 13.10
C LYS A 54 -7.12 2.53 11.68
N ALA A 55 -6.12 2.39 10.82
CA ALA A 55 -6.33 1.96 9.44
C ALA A 55 -6.88 0.54 9.38
N VAL A 56 -7.84 0.33 8.47
CA VAL A 56 -8.47 -0.98 8.22
C VAL A 56 -8.20 -1.42 6.79
N TYR A 57 -7.81 -2.67 6.63
CA TYR A 57 -7.77 -3.37 5.36
C TYR A 57 -8.97 -4.29 5.23
N SER A 58 -9.56 -4.37 4.03
CA SER A 58 -10.74 -5.19 3.80
C SER A 58 -10.76 -5.81 2.40
N TYR A 59 -11.15 -7.08 2.30
CA TYR A 59 -11.34 -7.76 1.02
C TYR A 59 -12.36 -8.89 1.15
N PHE A 60 -12.93 -9.32 0.02
CA PHE A 60 -13.83 -10.47 -0.02
C PHE A 60 -13.03 -11.77 -0.16
N ASP A 61 -13.11 -12.65 0.84
CA ASP A 61 -12.53 -13.98 0.81
C ASP A 61 -13.41 -14.89 -0.04
N ARG A 62 -12.89 -15.31 -1.20
CA ARG A 62 -13.64 -16.11 -2.17
C ARG A 62 -13.78 -17.57 -1.76
N GLU A 63 -12.91 -18.09 -0.91
CA GLU A 63 -13.03 -19.49 -0.44
C GLU A 63 -14.11 -19.58 0.63
N LYS A 64 -14.13 -18.60 1.55
CA LYS A 64 -15.10 -18.54 2.65
C LYS A 64 -16.41 -17.84 2.29
N GLN A 65 -16.46 -17.14 1.15
CA GLN A 65 -17.61 -16.35 0.70
C GLN A 65 -18.03 -15.28 1.71
N GLU A 66 -17.07 -14.60 2.33
CA GLU A 66 -17.31 -13.58 3.35
C GLU A 66 -16.42 -12.35 3.19
N GLN A 67 -16.88 -11.22 3.71
CA GLN A 67 -16.05 -10.03 3.82
C GLN A 67 -15.10 -10.19 5.01
N VAL A 68 -13.80 -10.05 4.77
CA VAL A 68 -12.77 -10.06 5.80
C VAL A 68 -12.25 -8.65 5.99
N SER A 69 -12.12 -8.23 7.25
CA SER A 69 -11.44 -6.98 7.61
C SER A 69 -10.36 -7.24 8.65
N MET A 70 -9.31 -6.43 8.62
CA MET A 70 -8.18 -6.56 9.54
C MET A 70 -7.47 -5.22 9.75
N THR A 71 -6.69 -5.16 10.81
CA THR A 71 -5.75 -4.07 11.08
C THR A 71 -4.57 -4.10 10.10
N LEU A 72 -3.83 -2.99 10.01
CA LEU A 72 -2.60 -2.93 9.23
C LEU A 72 -1.56 -3.96 9.72
N GLN A 73 -1.44 -4.17 11.03
CA GLN A 73 -0.45 -5.10 11.60
C GLN A 73 -0.78 -6.56 11.25
N GLU A 74 -2.07 -6.92 11.24
CA GLU A 74 -2.51 -8.23 10.78
C GLU A 74 -2.26 -8.42 9.28
N PHE A 75 -2.45 -7.36 8.49
CA PHE A 75 -2.11 -7.36 7.06
C PHE A 75 -0.61 -7.57 6.83
N HIS A 76 0.27 -6.87 7.57
CA HIS A 76 1.73 -7.09 7.51
C HIS A 76 2.10 -8.53 7.80
N LYS A 77 1.55 -9.12 8.87
CA LYS A 77 1.81 -10.51 9.24
C LYS A 77 1.37 -11.48 8.14
N LYS A 78 0.16 -11.33 7.61
CA LYS A 78 -0.33 -12.16 6.50
C LYS A 78 0.52 -12.01 5.24
N THR A 79 0.97 -10.79 4.95
CA THR A 79 1.78 -10.51 3.77
C THR A 79 3.16 -11.13 3.89
N ASP A 80 3.82 -11.01 5.06
CA ASP A 80 5.12 -11.64 5.33
C ASP A 80 5.08 -13.16 5.09
N GLU A 81 4.04 -13.85 5.57
CA GLU A 81 3.85 -15.29 5.34
C GLU A 81 3.76 -15.66 3.84
N MET A 82 3.29 -14.74 3.00
CA MET A 82 3.17 -14.91 1.55
C MET A 82 4.47 -14.55 0.80
N VAL A 83 5.08 -13.39 1.09
CA VAL A 83 6.20 -12.84 0.29
C VAL A 83 7.52 -13.62 0.42
N PHE A 84 7.67 -14.47 1.43
CA PHE A 84 8.81 -15.40 1.48
C PHE A 84 8.78 -16.45 0.36
N LYS A 85 7.61 -16.71 -0.24
CA LYS A 85 7.43 -17.79 -1.21
C LYS A 85 7.55 -17.33 -2.65
N THR A 86 7.14 -16.10 -2.96
CA THR A 86 7.07 -15.56 -4.32
C THR A 86 7.49 -14.10 -4.37
N ALA A 87 8.09 -13.66 -5.49
CA ALA A 87 8.20 -12.23 -5.74
C ALA A 87 6.80 -11.66 -5.98
N PHE A 88 6.63 -10.38 -5.68
CA PHE A 88 5.33 -9.72 -5.80
C PHE A 88 5.57 -8.25 -6.12
N TYR A 89 5.02 -7.81 -7.24
CA TYR A 89 5.07 -6.43 -7.69
C TYR A 89 3.67 -5.98 -7.99
N GLU A 90 3.23 -4.93 -7.31
CA GLU A 90 1.96 -4.30 -7.58
C GLU A 90 2.20 -2.84 -7.96
N ASN A 91 1.62 -2.42 -9.08
CA ASN A 91 1.72 -1.06 -9.55
C ASN A 91 0.34 -0.52 -9.94
N GLU A 92 0.15 0.77 -9.71
CA GLU A 92 -1.01 1.47 -10.24
C GLU A 92 -0.91 1.65 -11.75
N VAL A 93 -2.04 1.53 -12.43
CA VAL A 93 -2.17 1.83 -13.87
C VAL A 93 -3.21 2.92 -14.16
N ASN A 94 -4.16 3.14 -13.25
CA ASN A 94 -5.12 4.23 -13.36
C ASN A 94 -5.61 4.69 -11.98
N ARG A 95 -6.09 5.94 -11.91
CA ARG A 95 -6.59 6.54 -10.68
C ARG A 95 -7.67 7.58 -10.95
N GLU A 96 -8.69 7.60 -10.11
CA GLU A 96 -9.54 8.76 -9.86
C GLU A 96 -9.40 9.22 -8.41
N VAL A 97 -9.32 10.53 -8.19
CA VAL A 97 -9.23 11.14 -6.86
C VAL A 97 -10.36 12.14 -6.67
N ARG A 98 -11.09 12.01 -5.56
CA ARG A 98 -12.08 12.98 -5.11
C ARG A 98 -11.66 13.52 -3.75
N VAL A 99 -11.59 14.84 -3.62
CA VAL A 99 -11.19 15.52 -2.37
C VAL A 99 -12.32 16.41 -1.91
N PHE A 100 -12.64 16.38 -0.62
CA PHE A 100 -13.58 17.30 0.01
C PHE A 100 -13.14 17.61 1.44
N GLY A 101 -12.85 18.87 1.74
CA GLY A 101 -12.32 19.25 3.06
C GLY A 101 -11.03 18.50 3.39
N ASN A 102 -11.01 17.79 4.52
CA ASN A 102 -9.86 17.01 4.98
C ASN A 102 -9.92 15.53 4.60
N ILE A 103 -10.82 15.10 3.72
CA ILE A 103 -10.91 13.71 3.27
C ILE A 103 -10.63 13.59 1.77
N ALA A 104 -10.14 12.43 1.36
CA ALA A 104 -10.07 12.05 -0.03
C ALA A 104 -10.48 10.58 -0.24
N HIS A 105 -11.08 10.30 -1.39
CA HIS A 105 -11.30 8.94 -1.89
C HIS A 105 -10.45 8.76 -3.14
N VAL A 106 -9.64 7.70 -3.14
CA VAL A 106 -8.83 7.27 -4.26
C VAL A 106 -9.38 5.94 -4.78
N TRP A 107 -9.75 5.93 -6.06
CA TRP A 107 -10.14 4.72 -6.79
C TRP A 107 -9.00 4.35 -7.73
N SER A 108 -8.27 3.29 -7.42
CA SER A 108 -6.96 3.00 -8.01
C SER A 108 -6.95 1.62 -8.65
N THR A 109 -6.80 1.56 -9.97
CA THR A 109 -6.65 0.32 -10.72
C THR A 109 -5.20 -0.14 -10.61
N TYR A 110 -5.00 -1.40 -10.24
CA TYR A 110 -3.68 -1.99 -10.08
C TYR A 110 -3.47 -3.19 -11.00
N GLU A 111 -2.19 -3.48 -11.26
CA GLU A 111 -1.72 -4.73 -11.83
C GLU A 111 -0.72 -5.39 -10.88
N THR A 112 -0.77 -6.71 -10.81
CA THR A 112 0.19 -7.52 -10.07
C THR A 112 1.02 -8.36 -11.03
N ARG A 113 2.33 -8.44 -10.80
CA ARG A 113 3.28 -9.32 -11.46
C ARG A 113 4.00 -10.15 -10.41
N LEU A 114 4.31 -11.41 -10.73
CA LEU A 114 5.04 -12.32 -9.84
C LEU A 114 6.53 -12.43 -10.19
N GLU A 115 6.97 -11.67 -11.19
CA GLU A 115 8.37 -11.50 -11.59
C GLU A 115 8.60 -10.03 -11.95
N LYS A 116 9.81 -9.53 -11.72
CA LYS A 116 10.15 -8.14 -12.05
C LYS A 116 10.07 -7.96 -13.56
N ASN A 117 9.24 -7.01 -14.00
CA ASN A 117 8.94 -6.79 -15.43
C ASN A 117 8.34 -8.02 -16.14
N GLY A 118 7.76 -8.97 -15.40
CA GLY A 118 7.05 -10.11 -15.95
C GLY A 118 5.69 -9.73 -16.53
N LYS A 119 4.95 -10.74 -16.99
CA LYS A 119 3.57 -10.57 -17.44
C LYS A 119 2.65 -10.17 -16.28
N VAL A 120 1.57 -9.48 -16.61
CA VAL A 120 0.49 -9.19 -15.65
C VAL A 120 -0.18 -10.52 -15.29
N GLU A 121 -0.19 -10.83 -13.99
CA GLU A 121 -0.81 -12.04 -13.44
C GLU A 121 -2.20 -11.75 -12.89
N ARG A 122 -2.38 -10.57 -12.30
CA ARG A 122 -3.65 -10.15 -11.69
C ARG A 122 -3.87 -8.67 -11.90
N ARG A 123 -5.14 -8.28 -11.82
CA ARG A 123 -5.58 -6.90 -11.87
C ARG A 123 -6.70 -6.71 -10.86
N GLY A 124 -6.98 -5.48 -10.51
CA GLY A 124 -8.11 -5.16 -9.64
C GLY A 124 -8.19 -3.68 -9.34
N ILE A 125 -9.06 -3.36 -8.39
CA ILE A 125 -9.24 -2.01 -7.90
C ILE A 125 -9.03 -1.96 -6.39
N ASN A 126 -8.24 -0.99 -5.97
CA ASN A 126 -8.13 -0.51 -4.60
C ASN A 126 -9.06 0.70 -4.42
N SER A 127 -9.99 0.59 -3.48
CA SER A 127 -10.86 1.67 -2.98
C SER A 127 -10.31 2.17 -1.65
N ILE A 128 -9.72 3.36 -1.68
CA ILE A 128 -8.88 3.85 -0.58
C ILE A 128 -9.45 5.16 -0.06
N GLN A 129 -9.60 5.24 1.27
CA GLN A 129 -10.00 6.48 1.93
C GLN A 129 -8.78 7.06 2.65
N LEU A 130 -8.59 8.36 2.46
CA LEU A 130 -7.52 9.14 3.04
C LEU A 130 -8.08 10.24 3.94
N ILE A 131 -7.34 10.58 4.98
CA ILE A 131 -7.61 11.73 5.84
C ILE A 131 -6.39 12.64 5.88
N PHE A 132 -6.61 13.94 5.91
CA PHE A 132 -5.62 14.96 6.15
C PHE A 132 -5.70 15.42 7.61
N GLU A 133 -4.63 15.18 8.36
CA GLU A 133 -4.52 15.52 9.77
C GLU A 133 -3.07 15.90 10.07
N ASN A 134 -2.83 16.83 11.00
CA ASN A 134 -1.48 17.23 11.42
C ASN A 134 -0.57 17.63 10.25
N ASN A 135 -1.14 18.32 9.26
CA ASN A 135 -0.47 18.82 8.07
C ASN A 135 0.12 17.72 7.15
N ARG A 136 -0.52 16.56 7.09
CA ARG A 136 -0.15 15.45 6.18
C ARG A 136 -1.33 14.52 5.89
N TRP A 137 -1.20 13.74 4.84
CA TRP A 137 -2.16 12.68 4.50
C TRP A 137 -1.85 11.37 5.24
N TYR A 138 -2.91 10.62 5.52
CA TYR A 138 -2.88 9.26 6.03
C TYR A 138 -3.85 8.38 5.26
N ILE A 139 -3.49 7.12 5.06
CA ILE A 139 -4.45 6.09 4.66
C ILE A 139 -5.23 5.63 5.90
N ILE A 140 -6.57 5.69 5.85
CA ILE A 140 -7.45 5.22 6.95
C ILE A 140 -8.24 3.96 6.57
N SER A 141 -8.48 3.71 5.29
CA SER A 141 -9.14 2.50 4.82
C SER A 141 -8.58 2.08 3.48
N TRP A 142 -8.33 0.79 3.31
CA TRP A 142 -7.91 0.17 2.06
C TRP A 142 -8.77 -1.07 1.80
N THR A 143 -9.76 -0.92 0.91
CA THR A 143 -10.62 -2.03 0.50
C THR A 143 -10.31 -2.42 -0.93
N PHE A 144 -10.16 -3.70 -1.24
CA PHE A 144 -9.76 -4.11 -2.59
C PHE A 144 -10.58 -5.27 -3.15
N CYS A 145 -10.72 -5.27 -4.47
CA CYS A 145 -11.38 -6.33 -5.21
C CYS A 145 -10.58 -6.66 -6.47
N GLY A 146 -10.21 -7.92 -6.62
CA GLY A 146 -9.54 -8.43 -7.81
C GLY A 146 -10.52 -8.62 -8.99
N GLU A 147 -10.05 -8.34 -10.19
CA GLU A 147 -10.74 -8.63 -11.45
C GLU A 147 -11.00 -10.15 -11.59
N THR A 148 -12.07 -10.51 -12.28
CA THR A 148 -12.39 -11.88 -12.72
C THR A 148 -13.11 -11.84 -14.06
N ASP A 149 -13.25 -12.99 -14.71
CA ASP A 149 -14.05 -13.13 -15.94
C ASP A 149 -15.52 -12.66 -15.78
N LYS A 150 -16.06 -12.65 -14.56
CA LYS A 150 -17.42 -12.21 -14.24
C LYS A 150 -17.50 -10.78 -13.68
N ASN A 151 -16.38 -10.26 -13.20
CA ASN A 151 -16.27 -8.95 -12.57
C ASN A 151 -15.08 -8.23 -13.18
N ILE A 152 -15.34 -7.64 -14.34
CA ILE A 152 -14.35 -6.98 -15.20
C ILE A 152 -14.20 -5.53 -14.74
N ILE A 153 -12.97 -5.01 -14.76
CA ILE A 153 -12.70 -3.60 -14.45
C ILE A 153 -13.51 -2.73 -15.44
N PRO A 154 -14.29 -1.74 -14.96
CA PRO A 154 -15.04 -0.88 -15.85
C PRO A 154 -14.10 -0.13 -16.80
N LYS A 155 -14.50 0.01 -18.08
CA LYS A 155 -13.67 0.65 -19.11
C LYS A 155 -13.19 2.06 -18.76
N THR A 156 -13.95 2.82 -17.97
CA THR A 156 -13.54 4.16 -17.49
C THR A 156 -12.34 4.11 -16.54
N PHE A 157 -12.11 2.95 -15.92
CA PHE A 157 -11.01 2.69 -14.99
C PHE A 157 -9.93 1.78 -15.58
N ASP A 158 -10.11 1.29 -16.80
CA ASP A 158 -9.14 0.48 -17.52
C ASP A 158 -8.42 1.34 -18.59
N LYS A 159 -7.14 1.67 -18.36
CA LYS A 159 -6.32 2.49 -19.27
C LYS A 159 -5.50 1.67 -20.26
N ASN A 160 -5.66 0.35 -20.27
CA ASN A 160 -4.96 -0.55 -21.19
C ASN A 160 -5.80 -0.85 -22.44
#